data_AF-A0A8B6C8E6-F1
#
_entry.id   AF-A0A8B6C8E6-F1
#
_cell.length_a   1.000
_cell.length_b   1.000
_cell.length_c   1.000
_cell.angle_alpha   90.00
_cell.angle_beta   90.00
_cell.angle_gamma   90.00
#
_symmetry.space_group_name_H-M   'P 1'
#
loop_
_entity.id
_entity.type
_entity.pdbx_description
1 polymer ?
#
loop_
_entity_poly.entity_id
_entity_poly.type
_entity_poly.pdbx_seq_one_letter_code
_entity_poly.pdbx_strand_id
1 'polypeptide(L)'
;MRNIQSTQKVDFIEVSEDTSGERISNELLKLLPEMGLDLNLMRSQCYDGAGNMTGHLKGVGPRIQRIYPKALHFWCTAHQLNRCIVAAANIPCVRNMMGTADK
;
A
#
# COMPACT_ATOMS: atom_id res chain seq x y z
N MET A 1 5.82 9.20 -26.61
CA MET A 1 6.43 9.25 -25.27
C MET A 1 5.34 9.63 -24.28
N ARG A 2 5.06 8.81 -23.25
CA ARG A 2 4.05 9.15 -22.24
C ARG A 2 4.67 10.19 -21.31
N ASN A 3 4.06 11.37 -21.21
CA ASN A 3 4.37 12.36 -20.18
C ASN A 3 4.03 11.76 -18.81
N ILE A 4 4.98 11.06 -18.20
CA ILE A 4 4.87 10.64 -16.80
C ILE A 4 5.20 11.88 -15.98
N GLN A 5 4.20 12.42 -15.27
CA GLN A 5 4.44 13.47 -14.29
C GLN A 5 5.31 12.92 -13.16
N SER A 6 6.14 13.79 -12.58
CA SER A 6 7.00 13.50 -11.44
C SER A 6 6.22 12.81 -10.32
N THR A 7 6.84 11.80 -9.68
CA THR A 7 6.30 11.27 -8.42
C THR A 7 6.37 12.37 -7.37
N GLN A 8 5.26 12.66 -6.70
CA GLN A 8 5.15 13.69 -5.67
C GLN A 8 4.52 13.08 -4.43
N LYS A 9 5.09 13.36 -3.24
CA LYS A 9 4.38 13.14 -1.98
C LYS A 9 3.27 14.18 -1.91
N VAL A 10 2.04 13.69 -1.86
CA VAL A 10 0.86 14.53 -1.99
C VAL A 10 0.42 15.07 -0.62
N ASP A 11 0.25 14.20 0.38
CA ASP A 11 -0.18 14.62 1.73
C ASP A 11 0.15 13.56 2.81
N PHE A 12 -0.17 13.85 4.07
CA PHE A 12 -0.22 12.93 5.21
C PHE A 12 -1.47 13.19 6.05
N ILE A 13 -2.36 12.19 6.15
CA ILE A 13 -3.60 12.27 6.92
C ILE A 13 -3.47 11.43 8.19
N GLU A 14 -3.81 12.02 9.34
CA GLU A 14 -3.95 11.29 10.59
C GLU A 14 -5.29 10.57 10.67
N VAL A 15 -5.26 9.27 10.94
CA VAL A 15 -6.45 8.39 11.09
C VAL A 15 -6.34 7.53 12.37
N SER A 16 -5.71 8.07 13.41
CA SER A 16 -5.37 7.35 14.64
C SER A 16 -6.59 6.81 15.40
N GLU A 17 -7.74 7.49 15.31
CA GLU A 17 -8.99 7.08 15.95
C GLU A 17 -9.64 5.85 15.30
N ASP A 18 -9.49 5.67 13.98
CA ASP A 18 -10.02 4.53 13.24
C ASP A 18 -9.14 4.21 12.02
N THR A 19 -8.42 3.09 12.11
CA THR A 19 -7.56 2.59 11.04
C THR A 19 -8.23 1.51 10.18
N SER A 20 -9.55 1.40 10.23
CA SER A 20 -10.31 0.49 9.39
C SER A 20 -10.09 0.81 7.91
N GLY A 21 -10.13 -0.22 7.06
CA GLY A 21 -10.03 -0.02 5.61
C GLY A 21 -11.17 0.84 5.06
N GLU A 22 -12.31 0.89 5.74
CA GLU A 22 -13.42 1.78 5.40
C GLU A 22 -13.08 3.23 5.67
N ARG A 23 -12.63 3.59 6.88
CA ARG A 23 -12.23 4.96 7.21
C ARG A 23 -11.15 5.45 6.25
N ILE A 24 -10.09 4.66 6.06
CA ILE A 24 -8.98 5.02 5.18
C ILE A 24 -9.45 5.22 3.73
N SER A 25 -10.34 4.36 3.22
CA SER A 25 -10.88 4.52 1.86
C SER A 25 -11.68 5.81 1.72
N ASN A 26 -12.51 6.13 2.71
CA ASN A 26 -13.36 7.31 2.66
C ASN A 26 -12.53 8.59 2.70
N GLU A 27 -11.52 8.67 3.56
CA GLU A 27 -10.60 9.82 3.60
C GLU A 27 -9.85 9.97 2.28
N LEU A 28 -9.38 8.87 1.67
CA LEU A 28 -8.65 8.93 0.40
C LEU A 28 -9.54 9.37 -0.78
N LEU A 29 -10.79 8.88 -0.82
CA LEU A 29 -11.76 9.29 -1.84
C LEU A 29 -12.26 10.73 -1.69
N LYS A 30 -12.14 11.30 -0.48
CA LYS A 30 -12.42 12.71 -0.22
C LYS A 30 -11.22 13.60 -0.58
N LEU A 31 -10.01 13.22 -0.15
CA LEU A 31 -8.80 14.03 -0.31
C LEU A 31 -8.42 14.19 -1.79
N LEU A 32 -8.40 13.10 -2.57
CA LEU A 32 -7.89 13.16 -3.95
C LEU A 32 -8.64 14.20 -4.83
N PRO A 33 -9.99 14.28 -4.82
CA PRO A 33 -10.71 15.37 -5.48
C PRO A 33 -10.42 16.77 -4.95
N GLU A 34 -10.27 16.96 -3.64
CA GLU A 34 -9.91 18.25 -3.02
C GLU A 34 -8.56 18.77 -3.55
N MET A 35 -7.70 17.86 -3.98
CA MET A 35 -6.40 18.16 -4.59
C MET A 35 -6.44 18.30 -6.11
N GLY A 36 -7.64 18.30 -6.71
CA GLY A 36 -7.84 18.44 -8.15
C GLY A 36 -7.57 17.16 -8.96
N LEU A 37 -7.47 15.99 -8.30
CA LEU A 37 -7.25 14.72 -8.98
C LEU A 37 -8.59 14.06 -9.35
N ASP A 38 -8.81 13.82 -10.64
CA ASP A 38 -9.97 13.07 -11.11
C ASP A 38 -9.81 11.57 -10.83
N LEU A 39 -10.65 11.05 -9.92
CA LEU A 39 -10.68 9.65 -9.54
C LEU A 39 -10.96 8.69 -10.72
N ASN A 40 -11.61 9.15 -11.79
CA ASN A 40 -11.83 8.35 -13.00
C ASN A 40 -10.54 8.08 -13.78
N LEU A 41 -9.50 8.88 -13.54
CA LEU A 41 -8.18 8.71 -14.13
C LEU A 41 -7.27 7.82 -13.28
N MET A 42 -7.69 7.42 -12.08
CA MET A 42 -6.94 6.48 -11.23
C MET A 42 -6.78 5.12 -11.92
N ARG A 43 -5.54 4.69 -12.12
CA ARG A 43 -5.20 3.44 -12.85
C ARG A 43 -4.63 2.34 -11.96
N SER A 44 -3.98 2.72 -10.88
CA SER A 44 -3.34 1.75 -10.00
C SER A 44 -3.31 2.27 -8.58
N GLN A 45 -3.35 1.32 -7.67
CA GLN A 45 -3.24 1.49 -6.23
C GLN A 45 -2.18 0.51 -5.74
N CYS A 46 -1.33 0.91 -4.79
CA CYS A 46 -0.31 0.04 -4.23
C CYS A 46 -0.27 0.22 -2.72
N TYR A 47 -0.51 -0.86 -1.97
CA TYR A 47 -0.55 -0.84 -0.51
C TYR A 47 0.27 -1.97 0.11
N ASP A 48 0.60 -1.85 1.39
CA ASP A 48 1.27 -2.91 2.16
C ASP A 48 0.34 -4.10 2.44
N GLY A 49 0.90 -5.19 2.95
CA GLY A 49 0.15 -6.42 3.21
C GLY A 49 -0.83 -6.37 4.39
N ALA A 50 -1.10 -5.20 4.98
CA ALA A 50 -1.98 -5.10 6.15
C ALA A 50 -3.44 -5.38 5.77
N GLY A 51 -4.18 -6.05 6.66
CA GLY A 51 -5.56 -6.49 6.38
C GLY A 51 -6.55 -5.34 6.12
N ASN A 52 -6.34 -4.18 6.74
CA ASN A 52 -7.11 -2.96 6.47
C ASN A 52 -6.78 -2.32 5.12
N MET A 53 -5.62 -2.62 4.52
CA MET A 53 -5.22 -2.08 3.22
C MET A 53 -5.49 -3.05 2.06
N THR A 54 -5.04 -4.29 2.19
CA THR A 54 -5.07 -5.32 1.13
C THR A 54 -6.06 -6.44 1.39
N GLY A 55 -6.74 -6.47 2.55
CA GLY A 55 -7.68 -7.52 2.89
C GLY A 55 -8.82 -7.63 1.88
N HIS A 56 -9.05 -8.83 1.33
CA HIS A 56 -9.94 -9.04 0.17
C HIS A 56 -11.37 -8.50 0.34
N LEU A 57 -11.92 -8.55 1.56
CA LEU A 57 -13.28 -8.08 1.86
C LEU A 57 -13.27 -6.69 2.50
N LYS A 58 -12.36 -6.46 3.44
CA LYS A 58 -12.36 -5.30 4.35
C LYS A 58 -11.24 -4.28 4.10
N GLY A 59 -10.41 -4.50 3.08
CA GLY A 59 -9.29 -3.64 2.71
C GLY A 59 -9.67 -2.43 1.86
N VAL A 60 -8.78 -1.43 1.86
CA VAL A 60 -8.84 -0.24 0.99
C VAL A 60 -8.81 -0.60 -0.50
N GLY A 61 -7.85 -1.44 -0.92
CA GLY A 61 -7.68 -1.81 -2.33
C GLY A 61 -8.96 -2.33 -2.97
N PRO A 62 -9.60 -3.39 -2.41
CA PRO A 62 -10.87 -3.91 -2.91
C PRO A 62 -12.03 -2.91 -2.83
N ARG A 63 -12.10 -2.04 -1.80
CA ARG A 63 -13.14 -0.99 -1.68
C ARG A 63 -13.08 -0.03 -2.85
N ILE A 64 -11.90 0.55 -3.06
CA ILE A 64 -11.70 1.55 -4.10
C ILE A 64 -11.84 0.90 -5.48
N GLN A 65 -11.30 -0.30 -5.67
CA GLN A 65 -11.42 -1.00 -6.96
C GLN A 65 -12.87 -1.36 -7.31
N ARG A 66 -13.74 -1.59 -6.30
CA ARG A 66 -15.18 -1.81 -6.53
C ARG A 66 -15.88 -0.57 -7.08
N ILE A 67 -15.46 0.61 -6.66
CA ILE A 67 -16.03 1.90 -7.11
C ILE A 67 -15.38 2.34 -8.43
N TYR A 68 -14.07 2.13 -8.55
CA TYR A 68 -13.26 2.49 -9.70
C TYR A 68 -12.57 1.23 -10.28
N PRO A 69 -13.25 0.44 -11.14
CA PRO A 69 -12.72 -0.83 -11.65
C PRO A 69 -11.39 -0.73 -12.41
N LYS A 70 -11.07 0.47 -12.92
CA LYS A 70 -9.82 0.77 -13.62
C LYS A 70 -8.64 1.00 -12.67
N ALA A 71 -8.87 1.21 -11.37
CA ALA A 71 -7.86 1.41 -10.36
C ALA A 71 -7.37 0.05 -9.82
N LEU A 72 -6.50 -0.61 -10.58
CA LEU A 72 -6.01 -1.94 -10.23
C LEU A 72 -5.20 -1.92 -8.94
N HIS A 73 -5.47 -2.88 -8.06
CA HIS A 73 -4.79 -2.98 -6.78
C HIS A 73 -3.59 -3.93 -6.83
N PHE A 74 -2.43 -3.45 -6.38
CA PHE A 74 -1.17 -4.18 -6.31
C PHE A 74 -0.61 -4.19 -4.89
N TRP A 75 0.17 -5.23 -4.60
CA TRP A 75 0.89 -5.34 -3.34
C TRP A 75 2.22 -4.58 -3.41
N CYS A 76 2.58 -3.92 -2.32
CA CYS A 76 3.86 -3.24 -2.20
C CYS A 76 5.02 -4.23 -2.30
N THR A 77 5.84 -4.10 -3.34
CA THR A 77 7.00 -4.96 -3.60
C THR A 77 8.04 -4.87 -2.49
N ALA A 78 8.23 -3.69 -1.89
CA ALA A 78 9.12 -3.52 -0.73
C ALA A 78 8.65 -4.33 0.48
N HIS A 79 7.34 -4.35 0.75
CA HIS A 79 6.77 -5.16 1.83
C HIS A 79 6.89 -6.67 1.52
N GLN A 80 6.67 -7.08 0.27
CA GLN A 80 6.87 -8.46 -0.16
C GLN A 80 8.33 -8.90 0.00
N LEU A 81 9.27 -8.05 -0.42
CA LEU A 81 10.71 -8.29 -0.24
C LEU A 81 11.07 -8.43 1.24
N ASN A 82 10.59 -7.52 2.08
CA ASN A 82 10.83 -7.59 3.52
C ASN A 82 10.32 -8.90 4.10
N ARG A 83 9.13 -9.36 3.70
CA ARG A 83 8.62 -10.68 4.11
C ARG A 83 9.51 -11.83 3.66
N CYS A 84 10.03 -11.82 2.43
CA CYS A 84 10.95 -12.84 1.94
C CYS A 84 12.25 -12.87 2.77
N ILE A 85 12.79 -11.69 3.08
CA ILE A 85 14.00 -11.54 3.90
C ILE A 85 13.75 -12.08 5.32
N VAL A 86 12.66 -11.66 5.96
CA VAL A 86 12.28 -12.14 7.31
C VAL A 86 12.07 -13.65 7.32
N ALA A 87 11.43 -14.21 6.29
CA ALA A 87 11.25 -15.66 6.18
C ALA A 87 12.60 -16.39 6.02
N ALA A 88 13.49 -15.88 5.17
CA ALA A 88 14.83 -16.44 4.99
C ALA A 88 15.68 -16.34 6.27
N ALA A 89 15.56 -15.23 7.00
CA ALA A 89 16.25 -15.02 8.28
C ALA A 89 15.79 -15.99 9.38
N ASN A 90 14.67 -16.69 9.23
CA ASN A 90 14.28 -17.75 10.16
C ASN A 90 15.02 -19.08 9.91
N ILE A 91 15.64 -19.25 8.74
CA ILE A 91 16.44 -20.44 8.42
C ILE A 91 17.72 -20.41 9.30
N PRO A 92 18.00 -21.47 10.09
CA PRO A 92 19.10 -21.44 11.06
C PRO A 92 20.46 -21.06 10.49
N CYS A 93 20.83 -21.57 9.30
CA CYS A 93 22.11 -21.23 8.68
C CYS A 93 22.21 -19.75 8.27
N VAL A 94 21.13 -19.17 7.73
CA VAL A 94 21.05 -17.76 7.35
C VAL A 94 21.06 -16.89 8.61
N ARG A 95 20.26 -17.23 9.62
CA ARG A 95 20.18 -16.52 10.90
C ARG A 95 21.54 -16.44 11.61
N ASN A 96 22.23 -17.57 11.69
CA ASN A 96 23.53 -17.65 12.35
C ASN A 96 24.61 -16.88 11.57
N MET A 97 24.53 -16.89 10.23
CA MET A 97 25.40 -16.09 9.38
C MET A 97 25.21 -14.59 9.63
N MET A 98 23.94 -14.12 9.60
CA MET A 98 23.61 -12.71 9.86
C MET A 98 24.10 -12.26 11.24
N GLY A 99 23.88 -13.05 12.30
CA GLY A 99 24.35 -12.73 13.65
C GLY A 99 25.88 -12.76 13.83
N THR A 100 26.62 -13.32 12.87
CA THR A 100 28.09 -13.26 12.84
C THR A 100 28.58 -12.01 12.09
N ALA A 101 27.82 -11.55 11.09
CA ALA A 101 28.11 -10.35 10.31
C ALA A 101 27.74 -9.03 11.04
N ASP A 102 26.82 -9.09 12.01
CA ASP A 102 26.43 -7.95 12.86
C ASP A 102 27.41 -7.65 14.02
N LYS A 103 28.61 -8.26 14.00
CA LYS A 103 29.73 -7.96 14.92
C LYS A 103 30.83 -7.19 14.19
#